data_AF-A0A946LYL7-F1
#
_entry.id   AF-A0A946LYL7-F1
#
_cell.length_a   1.000
_cell.length_b   1.000
_cell.length_c   1.000
_cell.angle_alpha   90.00
_cell.angle_beta   90.00
_cell.angle_gamma   90.00
#
_symmetry.space_group_name_H-M   'P 1'
#
loop_
_entity.id
_entity.type
_entity.pdbx_description
1 polymer ?
#
loop_
_entity_poly.entity_id
_entity_poly.type
_entity_poly.pdbx_seq_one_letter_code
_entity_poly.pdbx_strand_id
1 'polypeptide(L)'
;MKQLMTLFILLSVCSSGFAATSVSELQKDWAVTNYELQDDEQAQAFEQLIETAANAVAMQPSNAELLIWKAIIESTYAGKASSLTALRLVKAARADLEAAMEIDPMALDGSAYTSLGALYYQVPSWPIAFGSSKKARKLLEKAIEVNPDG
;
A
#
# COMPACT_ATOMS: atom_id res chain seq x y z
N MET A 1 55.01 13.94 40.71
CA MET A 1 53.54 14.16 40.64
C MET A 1 53.23 15.04 39.44
N LYS A 2 52.44 14.54 38.49
CA LYS A 2 51.70 15.22 37.40
C LYS A 2 51.31 14.13 36.39
N GLN A 3 50.27 13.37 36.73
CA GLN A 3 48.90 13.45 36.19
C GLN A 3 48.80 12.80 34.80
N LEU A 4 48.38 11.53 34.82
CA LEU A 4 48.09 10.66 33.68
C LEU A 4 46.77 11.13 33.04
N MET A 5 46.80 11.63 31.81
CA MET A 5 45.61 12.12 31.11
C MET A 5 44.95 10.96 30.37
N THR A 6 43.96 10.33 31.02
CA THR A 6 43.11 9.30 30.43
C THR A 6 42.18 9.94 29.39
N LEU A 7 42.39 9.58 28.11
CA LEU A 7 41.54 9.98 26.99
C LEU A 7 40.26 9.13 26.99
N PHE A 8 39.14 9.73 27.40
CA PHE A 8 37.80 9.14 27.26
C PHE A 8 37.36 9.23 25.80
N ILE A 9 37.34 8.09 25.09
CA ILE A 9 36.73 7.98 23.76
C ILE A 9 35.21 7.88 23.95
N LEU A 10 34.49 8.97 23.63
CA LEU A 10 33.04 8.93 23.50
C LEU A 10 32.70 8.13 22.23
N LEU A 11 32.26 6.88 22.40
CA LEU A 11 31.55 6.16 21.35
C LEU A 11 30.21 6.86 21.11
N SER A 12 30.16 7.70 20.10
CA SER A 12 28.90 8.17 19.53
C SER A 12 28.20 6.97 18.91
N VAL A 13 27.23 6.42 19.62
CA VAL A 13 26.28 5.48 19.04
C VAL A 13 25.42 6.29 18.07
N CYS A 14 25.67 6.15 16.77
CA CYS A 14 24.72 6.57 15.75
C CYS A 14 23.47 5.68 15.95
N SER A 15 22.46 6.22 16.61
CA SER A 15 21.11 5.66 16.51
C SER A 15 20.67 5.87 15.07
N SER A 16 20.84 4.86 14.21
CA SER A 16 20.12 4.80 12.94
C SER A 16 18.63 4.75 13.29
N GLY A 17 17.99 5.91 13.37
CA GLY A 17 16.53 5.96 13.42
C GLY A 17 16.01 5.24 12.19
N PHE A 18 15.13 4.25 12.37
CA PHE A 18 14.39 3.69 11.25
C PHE A 18 13.65 4.86 10.59
N ALA A 19 14.06 5.23 9.37
CA ALA A 19 13.32 6.20 8.59
C ALA A 19 11.92 5.60 8.32
N ALA A 20 10.88 6.38 8.57
CA ALA A 20 9.52 5.95 8.26
C ALA A 20 9.40 5.77 6.74
N THR A 21 8.87 4.61 6.30
CA THR A 21 8.65 4.35 4.88
C THR A 21 7.72 5.39 4.28
N SER A 22 8.16 5.99 3.18
CA SER A 22 7.42 6.99 2.43
C SER A 22 6.56 6.38 1.32
N VAL A 23 5.58 7.14 0.84
CA VAL A 23 4.77 6.77 -0.33
C VAL A 23 5.65 6.55 -1.57
N SER A 24 6.65 7.41 -1.79
CA SER A 24 7.55 7.30 -2.95
C SER A 24 8.40 6.03 -2.92
N GLU A 25 8.77 5.53 -1.74
CA GLU A 25 9.48 4.25 -1.61
C GLU A 25 8.55 3.09 -1.96
N LEU A 26 7.32 3.07 -1.42
CA LEU A 26 6.33 2.05 -1.78
C LEU A 26 6.03 2.02 -3.29
N GLN A 27 5.92 3.19 -3.93
CA GLN A 27 5.73 3.32 -5.37
C GLN A 27 6.86 2.69 -6.17
N LYS A 28 8.11 3.02 -5.80
CA LYS A 28 9.30 2.50 -6.46
C LYS A 28 9.42 0.99 -6.29
N ASP A 29 9.25 0.50 -5.07
CA ASP A 29 9.38 -0.92 -4.76
C ASP A 29 8.25 -1.73 -5.41
N TRP A 30 7.03 -1.18 -5.46
CA TRP A 30 5.92 -1.76 -6.22
C TRP A 30 6.25 -1.84 -7.71
N ALA A 31 6.80 -0.78 -8.30
CA ALA A 31 7.15 -0.77 -9.72
C ALA A 31 8.20 -1.84 -10.06
N VAL A 32 9.26 -1.95 -9.26
CA VAL A 32 10.28 -3.01 -9.42
C VAL A 32 9.63 -4.39 -9.26
N THR A 33 8.87 -4.59 -8.18
CA THR A 33 8.21 -5.87 -7.88
C THR A 33 7.25 -6.29 -8.99
N ASN A 34 6.46 -5.36 -9.52
CA ASN A 34 5.41 -5.63 -10.50
C ASN A 34 5.95 -5.79 -11.93
N TYR A 35 6.92 -4.97 -12.33
CA TYR A 35 7.38 -4.91 -13.72
C TYR A 35 8.69 -5.67 -13.98
N GLU A 36 9.58 -5.78 -13.00
CA GLU A 36 10.91 -6.37 -13.21
C GLU A 36 11.01 -7.81 -12.74
N LEU A 37 10.31 -8.17 -11.65
CA LEU A 37 10.36 -9.52 -11.07
C LEU A 37 9.30 -10.45 -11.67
N GLN A 38 9.54 -11.77 -11.61
CA GLN A 38 8.61 -12.81 -12.09
C GLN A 38 8.56 -14.02 -11.16
N ASP A 39 7.56 -14.88 -11.37
CA ASP A 39 7.37 -16.16 -10.67
C ASP A 39 7.50 -16.06 -9.14
N ASP A 40 8.22 -16.99 -8.51
CA ASP A 40 8.35 -17.09 -7.05
C ASP A 40 9.06 -15.88 -6.44
N GLU A 41 9.98 -15.25 -7.19
CA GLU A 41 10.68 -14.03 -6.74
C GLU A 41 9.70 -12.86 -6.64
N GLN A 42 8.83 -12.69 -7.64
CA GLN A 42 7.78 -11.67 -7.61
C GLN A 42 6.80 -11.91 -6.45
N ALA A 43 6.41 -13.16 -6.20
CA ALA A 43 5.50 -13.50 -5.11
C ALA A 43 6.11 -13.15 -3.73
N GLN A 44 7.36 -13.54 -3.48
CA GLN A 44 8.06 -13.24 -2.22
C GLN A 44 8.27 -11.72 -2.04
N ALA A 45 8.63 -11.01 -3.11
CA ALA A 45 8.80 -9.56 -3.06
C ALA A 45 7.48 -8.83 -2.76
N PHE A 46 6.35 -9.27 -3.33
CA PHE A 46 5.05 -8.71 -2.99
C PHE A 46 4.67 -8.96 -1.53
N GLU A 47 4.92 -10.16 -1.00
CA GLU A 47 4.63 -10.48 0.40
C GLU A 47 5.43 -9.58 1.34
N GLN A 48 6.73 -9.40 1.08
CA GLN A 48 7.58 -8.48 1.84
C GLN A 48 7.11 -7.03 1.73
N LEU A 49 6.72 -6.59 0.52
CA LEU A 49 6.27 -5.23 0.28
C LEU A 49 4.93 -4.93 0.98
N ILE A 50 4.03 -5.91 1.06
CA ILE A 50 2.78 -5.79 1.81
C ILE A 50 3.06 -5.61 3.32
N GLU A 51 4.02 -6.33 3.88
CA GLU A 51 4.44 -6.16 5.27
C GLU A 51 5.02 -4.76 5.52
N THR A 52 5.89 -4.29 4.61
CA THR A 52 6.46 -2.94 4.66
C THR A 52 5.35 -1.88 4.64
N ALA A 53 4.40 -1.99 3.71
CA ALA A 53 3.27 -1.07 3.61
C ALA A 53 2.37 -1.13 4.87
N ALA A 54 2.12 -2.32 5.42
CA ALA A 54 1.36 -2.49 6.65
C ALA A 54 2.04 -1.81 7.85
N ASN A 55 3.37 -1.95 7.98
CA ASN A 55 4.14 -1.26 9.02
C ASN A 55 4.12 0.27 8.84
N ALA A 56 4.20 0.76 7.60
CA ALA A 56 4.10 2.18 7.30
C ALA A 56 2.74 2.77 7.74
N VAL A 57 1.64 2.08 7.40
CA VAL A 57 0.28 2.45 7.84
C VAL A 57 0.14 2.36 9.36
N ALA A 58 0.71 1.34 10.01
CA ALA A 58 0.65 1.21 11.48
C ALA A 58 1.32 2.39 12.21
N MET A 59 2.40 2.95 11.64
CA MET A 59 3.07 4.14 12.17
C MET A 59 2.32 5.45 11.85
N GLN A 60 1.55 5.47 10.77
CA GLN A 60 0.84 6.66 10.27
C GLN A 60 -0.61 6.30 9.86
N PRO A 61 -1.48 5.90 10.81
CA PRO A 61 -2.78 5.33 10.48
C PRO A 61 -3.76 6.30 9.83
N SER A 62 -3.52 7.61 9.96
CA SER A 62 -4.32 8.67 9.33
C SER A 62 -3.72 9.19 8.02
N ASN A 63 -2.76 8.47 7.42
CA ASN A 63 -2.18 8.84 6.12
C ASN A 63 -2.94 8.12 5.00
N ALA A 64 -3.84 8.85 4.32
CA ALA A 64 -4.66 8.33 3.22
C ALA A 64 -3.82 7.80 2.06
N GLU A 65 -2.70 8.45 1.73
CA GLU A 65 -1.85 8.02 0.61
C GLU A 65 -1.18 6.67 0.88
N LEU A 66 -0.72 6.43 2.12
CA LEU A 66 -0.16 5.14 2.53
C LEU A 66 -1.20 4.02 2.49
N LEU A 67 -2.43 4.30 2.91
CA LEU A 67 -3.55 3.36 2.81
C LEU A 67 -3.87 3.03 1.34
N ILE A 68 -3.92 4.03 0.47
CA ILE A 68 -4.16 3.84 -0.97
C ILE A 68 -3.06 2.97 -1.58
N TRP A 69 -1.78 3.26 -1.31
CA TRP A 69 -0.68 2.47 -1.85
C TRP A 69 -0.62 1.05 -1.30
N LYS A 70 -0.90 0.85 -0.01
CA LYS A 70 -1.05 -0.50 0.57
C LYS A 70 -2.12 -1.30 -0.19
N ALA A 71 -3.28 -0.69 -0.44
CA ALA A 71 -4.36 -1.33 -1.18
C ALA A 71 -4.01 -1.63 -2.66
N ILE A 72 -3.27 -0.75 -3.33
CA ILE A 72 -2.77 -0.97 -4.69
C ILE A 72 -1.83 -2.17 -4.72
N ILE A 73 -0.89 -2.25 -3.78
CA ILE A 73 0.05 -3.37 -3.66
C ILE A 73 -0.73 -4.68 -3.40
N GLU A 74 -1.64 -4.69 -2.43
CA GLU A 74 -2.44 -5.88 -2.09
C GLU A 74 -3.31 -6.36 -3.26
N SER A 75 -3.99 -5.45 -3.96
CA SER A 75 -4.85 -5.79 -5.11
C SER A 75 -4.05 -6.24 -6.33
N THR A 76 -2.87 -5.68 -6.56
CA THR A 76 -1.95 -6.12 -7.63
C THR A 76 -1.53 -7.57 -7.39
N TYR A 77 -1.07 -7.90 -6.19
CA TYR A 77 -0.64 -9.27 -5.87
C TYR A 77 -1.81 -10.26 -5.87
N ALA A 78 -3.00 -9.83 -5.42
CA ALA A 78 -4.20 -10.67 -5.44
C ALA A 78 -4.54 -11.23 -6.82
N GLY A 79 -4.22 -10.50 -7.90
CA GLY A 79 -4.44 -10.97 -9.28
C GLY A 79 -3.54 -12.14 -9.70
N LYS A 80 -2.48 -12.43 -8.94
CA LYS A 80 -1.48 -13.48 -9.20
C LYS A 80 -1.48 -14.57 -8.13
N ALA A 81 -2.01 -14.27 -6.94
CA ALA A 81 -2.01 -15.15 -5.79
C ALA A 81 -3.05 -16.28 -5.88
N SER A 82 -2.89 -17.32 -5.04
CA SER A 82 -3.89 -18.38 -4.88
C SER A 82 -5.24 -17.83 -4.40
N SER A 83 -6.35 -18.49 -4.74
CA SER A 83 -7.71 -17.97 -4.48
C SER A 83 -7.99 -17.59 -3.02
N LEU A 84 -7.39 -18.31 -2.05
CA LEU A 84 -7.57 -18.00 -0.62
C LEU A 84 -6.80 -16.73 -0.23
N THR A 85 -5.55 -16.60 -0.68
CA THR A 85 -4.72 -15.42 -0.46
C THR A 85 -5.31 -14.21 -1.17
N ALA A 86 -5.69 -14.37 -2.44
CA ALA A 86 -6.35 -13.34 -3.24
C ALA A 86 -7.60 -12.80 -2.52
N LEU A 87 -8.48 -13.67 -2.02
CA LEU A 87 -9.69 -13.26 -1.31
C LEU A 87 -9.39 -12.45 -0.05
N ARG A 88 -8.33 -12.80 0.70
CA ARG A 88 -7.89 -12.04 1.87
C ARG A 88 -7.38 -10.65 1.45
N LEU A 89 -6.51 -10.60 0.44
CA LEU A 89 -5.90 -9.37 -0.05
C LEU A 89 -6.94 -8.38 -0.60
N VAL A 90 -7.87 -8.82 -1.45
CA VAL A 90 -8.90 -7.92 -1.98
C VAL A 90 -9.83 -7.37 -0.89
N LYS A 91 -10.06 -8.13 0.19
CA LYS A 91 -10.85 -7.64 1.33
C LYS A 91 -10.08 -6.58 2.14
N ALA A 92 -8.78 -6.79 2.35
CA ALA A 92 -7.91 -5.81 3.00
C ALA A 92 -7.80 -4.52 2.16
N ALA A 93 -7.54 -4.65 0.86
CA ALA A 93 -7.45 -3.52 -0.05
C ALA A 93 -8.73 -2.68 -0.08
N ARG A 94 -9.91 -3.34 -0.07
CA ARG A 94 -11.19 -2.65 0.03
C ARG A 94 -11.29 -1.83 1.31
N ALA A 95 -10.95 -2.41 2.46
CA ALA A 95 -11.05 -1.75 3.75
C ALA A 95 -10.10 -0.54 3.83
N ASP A 96 -8.87 -0.68 3.33
CA ASP A 96 -7.90 0.43 3.29
C ASP A 96 -8.34 1.57 2.39
N LEU A 97 -8.90 1.26 1.21
CA LEU A 97 -9.44 2.28 0.29
C LEU A 97 -10.65 2.99 0.90
N GLU A 98 -11.55 2.25 1.54
CA GLU A 98 -12.70 2.83 2.26
C GLU A 98 -12.21 3.75 3.40
N ALA A 99 -11.22 3.33 4.19
CA ALA A 99 -10.61 4.15 5.23
C ALA A 99 -9.88 5.40 4.68
N ALA A 100 -9.14 5.26 3.57
CA ALA A 100 -8.49 6.39 2.92
C ALA A 100 -9.50 7.43 2.46
N MET A 101 -10.63 7.01 1.90
CA MET A 101 -11.72 7.90 1.48
C MET A 101 -12.41 8.61 2.65
N GLU A 102 -12.43 8.01 3.84
CA GLU A 102 -12.91 8.66 5.06
C GLU A 102 -11.94 9.74 5.58
N ILE A 103 -10.64 9.54 5.38
CA ILE A 103 -9.59 10.48 5.79
C ILE A 103 -9.47 11.64 4.81
N ASP A 104 -9.21 11.34 3.54
CA ASP A 104 -9.10 12.32 2.46
C ASP A 104 -9.51 11.66 1.13
N PRO A 105 -10.73 11.90 0.65
CA PRO A 105 -11.21 11.33 -0.60
C PRO A 105 -10.48 11.86 -1.84
N MET A 106 -9.77 12.99 -1.74
CA MET A 106 -9.02 13.60 -2.85
C MET A 106 -7.53 13.24 -2.83
N ALA A 107 -7.06 12.49 -1.85
CA ALA A 107 -5.67 12.03 -1.77
C ALA A 107 -5.26 11.33 -3.07
N LEU A 108 -4.04 11.66 -3.56
CA LEU A 108 -3.50 11.18 -4.84
C LEU A 108 -4.49 11.38 -6.00
N ASP A 109 -5.03 12.59 -6.13
CA ASP A 109 -6.00 12.96 -7.18
C ASP A 109 -7.22 12.03 -7.23
N GLY A 110 -7.70 11.61 -6.07
CA GLY A 110 -8.85 10.72 -5.94
C GLY A 110 -8.58 9.28 -6.37
N SER A 111 -7.32 8.83 -6.37
CA SER A 111 -6.92 7.46 -6.76
C SER A 111 -7.72 6.35 -6.05
N ALA A 112 -8.24 6.61 -4.85
CA ALA A 112 -9.09 5.66 -4.14
C ALA A 112 -10.37 5.31 -4.92
N TYR A 113 -10.97 6.26 -5.65
CA TYR A 113 -12.14 6.00 -6.49
C TYR A 113 -11.84 5.03 -7.63
N THR A 114 -10.72 5.26 -8.33
CA THR A 114 -10.26 4.38 -9.43
C THR A 114 -9.96 2.98 -8.92
N SER A 115 -9.15 2.87 -7.87
CA SER A 115 -8.71 1.60 -7.30
C SER A 115 -9.89 0.80 -6.73
N LEU A 116 -10.78 1.44 -5.95
CA LEU A 116 -11.94 0.78 -5.37
C LEU A 116 -12.96 0.38 -6.45
N GLY A 117 -13.14 1.24 -7.46
CA GLY A 117 -13.99 0.96 -8.61
C GLY A 117 -13.52 -0.26 -9.40
N ALA A 118 -12.22 -0.33 -9.72
CA ALA A 118 -11.60 -1.47 -10.37
C ALA A 118 -11.75 -2.75 -9.53
N LEU A 119 -11.53 -2.66 -8.22
CA LEU A 119 -11.67 -3.80 -7.32
C LEU A 119 -13.11 -4.35 -7.29
N TYR A 120 -14.12 -3.48 -7.20
CA TYR A 120 -15.53 -3.89 -7.30
C TYR A 120 -15.89 -4.52 -8.65
N TYR A 121 -15.18 -4.16 -9.73
CA TYR A 121 -15.40 -4.71 -11.05
C TYR A 121 -14.76 -6.09 -11.24
N GLN A 122 -13.55 -6.27 -10.70
CA GLN A 122 -12.71 -7.44 -10.98
C GLN A 122 -12.98 -8.64 -10.06
N VAL A 123 -13.46 -8.42 -8.82
CA VAL A 123 -13.67 -9.53 -7.88
C VAL A 123 -15.04 -10.20 -8.05
N PRO A 124 -15.19 -11.49 -7.68
CA PRO A 124 -16.48 -12.17 -7.72
C PRO A 124 -17.57 -11.48 -6.90
N SER A 125 -18.83 -11.63 -7.33
CA SER A 125 -19.98 -11.14 -6.57
C SER A 125 -20.25 -11.99 -5.32
N TRP A 126 -21.22 -11.55 -4.51
CA TRP A 126 -21.74 -12.31 -3.38
C TRP A 126 -22.30 -13.68 -3.85
N PRO A 127 -22.09 -14.79 -3.10
CA PRO A 127 -21.55 -14.88 -1.73
C PRO A 127 -20.04 -15.07 -1.61
N ILE A 128 -19.31 -15.13 -2.74
CA ILE A 128 -17.87 -15.45 -2.73
C ILE A 128 -17.06 -14.25 -2.24
N ALA A 129 -17.30 -13.09 -2.83
CA ALA A 129 -16.65 -11.84 -2.46
C ALA A 129 -17.66 -10.68 -2.51
N PHE A 130 -17.24 -9.50 -2.97
CA PHE A 130 -18.02 -8.26 -2.85
C PHE A 130 -18.21 -7.52 -4.18
N GLY A 131 -17.89 -8.16 -5.31
CA GLY A 131 -17.99 -7.57 -6.63
C GLY A 131 -19.38 -6.98 -6.89
N SER A 132 -19.42 -5.84 -7.56
CA SER A 132 -20.64 -5.14 -7.90
C SER A 132 -20.40 -4.14 -9.03
N SER A 133 -20.85 -4.47 -10.25
CA SER A 133 -20.73 -3.58 -11.41
C SER A 133 -21.42 -2.23 -11.20
N LYS A 134 -22.50 -2.20 -10.39
CA LYS A 134 -23.19 -0.96 -10.01
C LYS A 134 -22.29 -0.05 -9.16
N LYS A 135 -21.62 -0.60 -8.15
CA LYS A 135 -20.69 0.18 -7.31
C LYS A 135 -19.44 0.56 -8.09
N ALA A 136 -18.88 -0.37 -8.86
CA ALA A 136 -17.75 -0.12 -9.74
C ALA A 136 -18.00 1.08 -10.66
N ARG A 137 -19.12 1.06 -11.40
CA ARG A 137 -19.51 2.16 -12.28
C ARG A 137 -19.58 3.50 -11.55
N LYS A 138 -20.29 3.56 -10.41
CA LYS A 138 -20.43 4.80 -9.63
C LYS A 138 -19.07 5.36 -9.20
N LEU A 139 -18.17 4.50 -8.76
CA LEU A 139 -16.83 4.90 -8.31
C LEU A 139 -15.96 5.36 -9.48
N LEU A 140 -15.98 4.65 -10.60
CA LEU A 140 -15.19 4.99 -11.78
C LEU A 140 -15.70 6.27 -12.48
N GLU A 141 -17.02 6.47 -12.54
CA GLU A 141 -17.60 7.75 -13.00
C GLU A 141 -17.12 8.89 -12.09
N LYS A 142 -17.09 8.68 -10.77
CA LYS A 142 -16.56 9.68 -9.85
C LYS A 142 -15.07 9.94 -10.03
N ALA A 143 -14.28 8.90 -10.31
CA ALA A 143 -12.86 9.05 -10.59
C ALA A 143 -12.61 9.97 -11.80
N ILE A 144 -13.38 9.81 -12.89
CA ILE A 144 -13.30 10.68 -14.07
C ILE A 144 -13.69 12.13 -13.76
N GLU A 145 -14.68 12.34 -12.89
CA GLU A 145 -15.03 13.70 -12.44
C GLU A 145 -13.90 14.37 -11.65
N VAL A 146 -13.15 13.59 -10.85
CA VAL A 146 -12.10 14.10 -9.95
C VAL A 146 -10.79 14.30 -10.70
N ASN A 147 -10.38 13.32 -11.50
CA ASN A 147 -9.17 13.35 -12.31
C ASN A 147 -9.50 12.93 -13.76
N PRO A 148 -9.95 13.88 -14.61
CA PRO A 148 -10.38 13.59 -15.98
C PRO A 148 -9.24 13.20 -16.92
N ASP A 149 -8.00 13.58 -16.58
CA ASP A 149 -6.81 13.34 -17.40
C ASP A 149 -6.06 12.04 -17.02
N GLY A 150 -6.46 11.42 -15.90
CA GLY A 150 -5.89 10.16 -15.41
C GLY A 150 -4.79 10.34 -14.39
#